data_AF-J9B2D6-F1
#
_entry.id   AF-J9B2D6-F1
#
_cell.length_a   1.000
_cell.length_b   1.000
_cell.length_c   1.000
_cell.angle_alpha   90.00
_cell.angle_beta   90.00
_cell.angle_gamma   90.00
#
_symmetry.space_group_name_H-M   'P 1'
#
loop_
_entity.id
_entity.type
_entity.pdbx_description
1 polymer ?
#
loop_
_entity_poly.entity_id
_entity_poly.type
_entity_poly.pdbx_seq_one_letter_code
_entity_poly.pdbx_strand_id
1 'polypeptide(L)'
;MMGLIGNIAEVEQLRAQLMLDDYINIFCALLTMLVDGIEISYNSAGVLAHMVSDGEVAWSKVSVSRTYVMDKIIKATNTWDLEAKRFINYRSFKPILRLIPMFDAPASQHWAIWALANLTSTDRDKYCAYVLHEGGIPLLQQVVSDERSSDKMRSLANIVLKNITEWECSKYTPPPSMF
;
A
#
# COMPACT_ATOMS: atom_id res chain seq x y z
N MET A 1 -18.47 -0.60 6.19
CA MET A 1 -18.00 0.67 6.81
C MET A 1 -16.56 1.00 6.45
N MET A 2 -15.60 0.06 6.55
CA MET A 2 -14.18 0.35 6.31
C MET A 2 -13.82 0.95 4.94
N GLY A 3 -14.48 0.54 3.86
CA GLY A 3 -14.24 1.14 2.54
C GLY A 3 -14.57 2.64 2.46
N LEU A 4 -15.54 3.13 3.24
CA LEU A 4 -15.84 4.57 3.28
C LEU A 4 -14.74 5.36 3.99
N ILE A 5 -14.25 4.85 5.12
CA ILE A 5 -13.19 5.52 5.87
C ILE A 5 -11.86 5.50 5.11
N GLY A 6 -11.57 4.39 4.39
CA GLY A 6 -10.45 4.33 3.45
C GLY A 6 -10.49 5.49 2.43
N ASN A 7 -11.63 5.72 1.79
CA ASN A 7 -11.78 6.83 0.84
C ASN A 7 -11.58 8.20 1.49
N ILE A 8 -12.05 8.40 2.74
CA ILE A 8 -11.81 9.65 3.49
C ILE A 8 -10.32 9.84 3.73
N ALA A 9 -9.61 8.78 4.13
CA ALA A 9 -8.17 8.82 4.36
C ALA A 9 -7.38 9.16 3.08
N GLU A 10 -7.84 8.74 1.91
CA GLU A 10 -7.18 9.05 0.64
C GLU A 10 -7.23 10.54 0.25
N VAL A 11 -8.14 11.33 0.85
CA VAL A 11 -8.36 12.76 0.59
C VAL A 11 -7.72 13.62 1.67
N GLU A 12 -6.64 14.32 1.32
CA GLU A 12 -5.83 15.14 2.25
C GLU A 12 -6.66 16.11 3.09
N GLN A 13 -7.59 16.85 2.48
CA GLN A 13 -8.41 17.85 3.17
C GLN A 13 -9.39 17.25 4.18
N LEU A 14 -9.75 15.98 4.02
CA LEU A 14 -10.66 15.27 4.92
C LEU A 14 -9.93 14.45 5.97
N ARG A 15 -8.65 14.13 5.76
CA ARG A 15 -7.85 13.27 6.64
C ARG A 15 -7.70 13.83 8.05
N ALA A 16 -7.70 15.15 8.21
CA ALA A 16 -7.71 15.80 9.53
C ALA A 16 -8.92 15.39 10.41
N GLN A 17 -10.04 14.98 9.81
CA GLN A 17 -11.21 14.48 10.55
C GLN A 17 -10.96 13.09 11.17
N LEU A 18 -9.93 12.38 10.69
CA LEU A 18 -9.51 11.09 11.22
C LEU A 18 -8.46 11.22 12.35
N MET A 19 -7.88 12.41 12.55
CA MET A 19 -6.83 12.68 13.54
C MET A 19 -7.42 12.82 14.95
N LEU A 20 -7.98 11.73 15.45
CA LEU A 20 -8.55 11.58 16.79
C LEU A 20 -7.96 10.32 17.44
N ASP A 21 -7.58 10.40 18.71
CA ASP A 21 -6.93 9.29 19.43
C ASP A 21 -7.80 8.02 19.40
N ASP A 22 -9.12 8.14 19.56
CA ASP A 22 -10.04 6.99 19.51
C ASP A 22 -10.01 6.29 18.15
N TYR A 23 -10.00 7.04 17.05
CA TYR A 23 -9.92 6.46 15.71
C TYR A 23 -8.56 5.80 15.46
N ILE A 24 -7.47 6.46 15.84
CA ILE A 24 -6.12 5.91 15.71
C ILE A 24 -6.00 4.59 16.50
N ASN A 25 -6.50 4.57 17.74
CA ASN A 25 -6.45 3.39 18.61
C ASN A 25 -7.31 2.25 18.06
N ILE A 26 -8.50 2.54 17.54
CA ILE A 26 -9.36 1.53 16.88
C ILE A 26 -8.63 0.92 15.69
N PHE A 27 -8.09 1.71 14.76
CA PHE A 27 -7.38 1.17 13.61
C PHE A 27 -6.12 0.40 14.01
N CYS A 28 -5.39 0.85 15.04
CA CYS A 28 -4.25 0.11 15.58
C CYS A 28 -4.65 -1.25 16.15
N ALA A 29 -5.80 -1.36 16.82
CA ALA A 29 -6.31 -2.62 17.34
C ALA A 29 -6.74 -3.58 16.22
N LEU A 30 -7.27 -3.04 15.12
CA LEU A 30 -7.70 -3.83 13.96
C LEU A 30 -6.53 -4.41 13.15
N LEU A 31 -5.30 -3.90 13.30
CA LEU A 31 -4.12 -4.41 12.59
C LEU A 31 -3.81 -5.89 12.89
N THR A 32 -4.23 -6.41 14.04
CA THR A 32 -4.02 -7.83 14.39
C THR A 32 -5.24 -8.71 14.14
N MET A 33 -6.32 -8.15 13.58
CA MET A 33 -7.54 -8.89 13.28
C MET A 33 -7.41 -9.59 11.93
N LEU A 34 -7.10 -10.89 11.98
CA LEU A 34 -6.90 -11.77 10.82
C LEU A 34 -8.03 -12.81 10.66
N VAL A 35 -9.22 -12.49 11.18
CA VAL A 35 -10.40 -13.35 11.06
C VAL A 35 -10.86 -13.33 9.60
N ASP A 36 -10.97 -14.51 8.99
CA ASP A 36 -11.37 -14.72 7.59
C ASP A 36 -10.45 -14.09 6.53
N GLY A 37 -9.19 -13.85 6.88
CA GLY A 37 -8.19 -13.28 5.97
C GLY A 37 -7.53 -12.02 6.51
N ILE A 38 -6.92 -11.24 5.62
CA ILE A 38 -6.18 -10.02 5.99
C ILE A 38 -7.00 -8.75 5.78
N GLU A 39 -8.25 -8.84 5.33
CA GLU A 39 -9.06 -7.72 4.88
C GLU A 39 -9.18 -6.62 5.93
N ILE A 40 -9.44 -6.99 7.19
CA ILE A 40 -9.62 -6.03 8.27
C ILE A 40 -8.28 -5.33 8.59
N SER A 41 -7.24 -6.14 8.78
CA SER A 41 -5.88 -5.66 9.04
C SER A 41 -5.37 -4.75 7.90
N TYR A 42 -5.51 -5.19 6.64
CA TYR A 42 -5.06 -4.49 5.45
C TYR A 42 -5.74 -3.12 5.28
N ASN A 43 -7.07 -3.05 5.39
CA ASN A 43 -7.80 -1.80 5.21
C ASN A 43 -7.49 -0.81 6.35
N SER A 44 -7.34 -1.32 7.58
CA SER A 44 -6.96 -0.50 8.73
C SER A 44 -5.55 0.07 8.57
N ALA A 45 -4.61 -0.76 8.10
CA ALA A 45 -3.27 -0.32 7.77
C ALA A 45 -3.27 0.73 6.65
N GLY A 46 -4.15 0.61 5.65
CA GLY A 46 -4.29 1.62 4.59
C GLY A 46 -4.74 2.98 5.10
N VAL A 47 -5.75 3.01 5.97
CA VAL A 47 -6.19 4.25 6.63
C VAL A 47 -5.04 4.87 7.41
N LEU A 48 -4.35 4.08 8.25
CA LEU A 48 -3.22 4.57 9.04
C LEU A 48 -2.03 4.99 8.16
N ALA A 49 -1.74 4.29 7.07
CA ALA A 49 -0.68 4.59 6.12
C ALA A 49 -0.88 5.97 5.46
N HIS A 50 -2.13 6.31 5.13
CA HIS A 50 -2.47 7.66 4.71
C HIS A 50 -2.29 8.67 5.85
N MET A 51 -2.76 8.40 7.06
CA MET A 51 -2.63 9.33 8.20
C MET A 51 -1.17 9.62 8.58
N VAL A 52 -0.31 8.60 8.63
CA VAL A 52 1.12 8.81 8.95
C VAL A 52 1.85 9.56 7.83
N SER A 53 1.30 9.63 6.61
CA SER A 53 1.91 10.38 5.49
C SER A 53 1.74 11.90 5.58
N ASP A 54 0.89 12.42 6.48
CA ASP A 54 0.69 13.88 6.64
C ASP A 54 1.86 14.59 7.35
N GLY A 55 2.90 13.85 7.75
CA GLY A 55 4.06 14.40 8.44
C GLY A 55 3.79 14.72 9.92
N GLU A 56 4.85 15.09 10.63
CA GLU A 56 4.82 15.25 12.09
C GLU A 56 3.83 16.33 12.57
N VAL A 57 3.69 17.43 11.81
CA VAL A 57 2.86 18.58 12.21
C VAL A 57 1.40 18.19 12.35
N ALA A 58 0.88 17.32 11.48
CA ALA A 58 -0.51 16.86 11.54
C ALA A 58 -0.79 16.05 12.82
N TRP A 59 0.23 15.40 13.37
CA TRP A 59 0.13 14.56 14.57
C TRP A 59 0.24 15.36 15.88
N SER A 60 0.48 16.68 15.81
CA SER A 60 0.65 17.54 17.01
C SER A 60 -0.59 17.66 17.91
N LYS A 61 -1.78 17.30 17.42
CA LYS A 61 -3.06 17.41 18.14
C LYS A 61 -3.56 16.09 18.74
N VAL A 62 -2.87 15.00 18.50
CA VAL A 62 -3.20 13.66 19.02
C VAL A 62 -2.15 13.23 20.06
N SER A 63 -2.55 12.43 21.03
CA SER A 63 -1.63 11.92 22.06
C SER A 63 -0.89 10.66 21.60
N VAL A 64 -1.46 9.92 20.64
CA VAL A 64 -0.82 8.73 20.07
C VAL A 64 0.40 9.13 19.21
N SER A 65 1.55 8.50 19.48
CA SER A 65 2.78 8.74 18.73
C SER A 65 2.68 8.26 17.27
N ARG A 66 3.06 9.12 16.32
CA ARG A 66 3.18 8.78 14.89
C ARG A 66 4.11 7.58 14.68
N THR A 67 5.27 7.56 15.33
CA THR A 67 6.24 6.47 15.25
C THR A 67 5.67 5.15 15.76
N TYR A 68 4.93 5.17 16.87
CA TYR A 68 4.25 3.97 17.39
C TYR A 68 3.28 3.38 16.36
N VAL A 69 2.50 4.22 15.68
CA VAL A 69 1.58 3.78 14.64
C VAL A 69 2.34 3.21 13.43
N MET A 70 3.42 3.88 13.01
CA MET A 70 4.26 3.38 11.92
C MET A 70 4.83 1.99 12.22
N ASP A 71 5.33 1.75 13.44
CA ASP A 71 5.83 0.44 13.86
C ASP A 71 4.75 -0.64 13.80
N LYS A 72 3.51 -0.30 14.19
CA LYS A 72 2.38 -1.22 14.15
C LYS A 72 2.00 -1.60 12.71
N ILE A 73 1.95 -0.63 11.80
CA ILE A 73 1.69 -0.88 10.36
C ILE A 73 2.77 -1.81 9.79
N ILE A 74 4.05 -1.52 10.04
CA ILE A 74 5.16 -2.34 9.52
C ILE A 74 5.08 -3.76 10.07
N LYS A 75 4.83 -3.92 11.38
CA LYS A 75 4.65 -5.24 12.00
C LYS A 75 3.52 -6.03 11.36
N ALA A 76 2.34 -5.43 11.17
CA ALA A 76 1.20 -6.10 10.54
C ALA A 76 1.46 -6.46 9.07
N THR A 77 2.03 -5.54 8.29
CA THR A 77 2.32 -5.76 6.87
C THR A 77 3.29 -6.93 6.67
N ASN A 78 4.23 -7.12 7.59
CA ASN A 78 5.19 -8.22 7.55
C ASN A 78 4.59 -9.60 7.84
N THR A 79 3.39 -9.69 8.42
CA THR A 79 2.73 -10.98 8.73
C THR A 79 1.81 -11.48 7.63
N TRP A 80 1.49 -10.65 6.64
CA TRP A 80 0.55 -11.02 5.59
C TRP A 80 1.21 -11.87 4.52
N ASP A 81 0.47 -12.88 4.05
CA ASP A 81 0.82 -13.64 2.85
C ASP A 81 0.67 -12.76 1.60
N LEU A 82 1.72 -12.69 0.78
CA LEU A 82 1.71 -11.91 -0.45
C LEU A 82 0.75 -12.48 -1.50
N GLU A 83 0.37 -13.75 -1.40
CA GLU A 83 -0.62 -14.37 -2.29
C GLU A 83 -2.04 -14.30 -1.74
N ALA A 84 -2.25 -13.68 -0.57
CA ALA A 84 -3.57 -13.53 0.03
C ALA A 84 -4.53 -12.84 -0.95
N LYS A 85 -5.58 -13.58 -1.33
CA LYS A 85 -6.68 -13.00 -2.10
C LYS A 85 -7.49 -12.08 -1.20
N ARG A 86 -7.90 -10.95 -1.75
CA ARG A 86 -8.69 -9.94 -1.04
C ARG A 86 -9.87 -9.52 -1.89
N PHE A 87 -11.02 -9.30 -1.27
CA PHE A 87 -12.21 -8.78 -1.94
C PHE A 87 -12.14 -7.25 -2.10
N ILE A 88 -11.18 -6.77 -2.90
CA ILE A 88 -10.93 -5.34 -3.12
C ILE A 88 -10.86 -5.04 -4.61
N ASN A 89 -11.51 -3.94 -5.02
CA ASN A 89 -11.54 -3.48 -6.40
C ASN A 89 -11.10 -2.01 -6.48
N TYR A 90 -9.83 -1.79 -6.82
CA TYR A 90 -9.31 -0.45 -7.03
C TYR A 90 -9.75 0.11 -8.38
N ARG A 91 -10.20 1.37 -8.37
CA ARG A 91 -10.55 2.13 -9.59
C ARG A 91 -9.41 3.04 -10.06
N SER A 92 -8.48 3.35 -9.17
CA SER A 92 -7.24 4.08 -9.43
C SER A 92 -6.21 3.72 -8.37
N PHE A 93 -4.94 3.79 -8.71
CA PHE A 93 -3.80 3.64 -7.80
C PHE A 93 -3.17 4.97 -7.40
N LYS A 94 -3.59 6.11 -7.95
CA LYS A 94 -3.10 7.44 -7.56
C LYS A 94 -3.00 7.63 -6.04
N PRO A 95 -3.99 7.24 -5.21
CA PRO A 95 -3.87 7.37 -3.76
C PRO A 95 -2.73 6.52 -3.18
N ILE A 96 -2.57 5.26 -3.62
CA ILE A 96 -1.48 4.38 -3.20
C ILE A 96 -0.12 4.90 -3.69
N LEU A 97 -0.04 5.31 -4.97
CA LEU A 97 1.20 5.79 -5.58
C LEU A 97 1.73 7.05 -4.89
N ARG A 98 0.85 7.94 -4.41
CA ARG A 98 1.24 9.14 -3.63
C ARG A 98 1.95 8.82 -2.31
N LEU A 99 1.82 7.60 -1.78
CA LEU A 99 2.49 7.18 -0.55
C LEU A 99 3.92 6.70 -0.79
N ILE A 100 4.25 6.27 -2.02
CA ILE A 100 5.57 5.74 -2.36
C ILE A 100 6.70 6.76 -2.12
N PRO A 101 6.61 8.04 -2.50
CA PRO A 101 7.71 8.98 -2.29
C PRO A 101 7.88 9.46 -0.83
N MET A 102 7.06 9.00 0.12
CA MET A 102 7.05 9.49 1.51
C MET A 102 8.12 8.82 2.38
N PHE A 103 9.38 9.17 2.17
CA PHE A 103 10.52 8.59 2.90
C PHE A 103 10.57 8.95 4.40
N ASP A 104 9.88 10.02 4.81
CA ASP A 104 9.70 10.37 6.23
C ASP A 104 8.60 9.53 6.92
N ALA A 105 7.85 8.74 6.14
CA ALA A 105 6.79 7.86 6.60
C ALA A 105 7.01 6.42 6.07
N PRO A 106 8.07 5.70 6.50
CA PRO A 106 8.44 4.40 5.94
C PRO A 106 7.32 3.35 6.03
N ALA A 107 6.46 3.42 7.04
CA ALA A 107 5.28 2.56 7.15
C ALA A 107 4.26 2.78 6.03
N SER A 108 4.08 4.04 5.61
CA SER A 108 3.21 4.41 4.49
C SER A 108 3.73 3.82 3.19
N GLN A 109 5.02 4.04 2.92
CA GLN A 109 5.71 3.48 1.77
C GLN A 109 5.65 1.93 1.77
N HIS A 110 5.85 1.28 2.92
CA HIS A 110 5.83 -0.19 3.03
C HIS A 110 4.45 -0.75 2.69
N TRP A 111 3.38 -0.22 3.31
CA TRP A 111 2.02 -0.66 3.01
C TRP A 111 1.68 -0.48 1.52
N ALA A 112 2.04 0.67 0.93
CA ALA A 112 1.76 0.96 -0.46
C ALA A 112 2.44 -0.01 -1.42
N ILE A 113 3.74 -0.29 -1.23
CA ILE A 113 4.48 -1.22 -2.08
C ILE A 113 3.97 -2.65 -1.89
N TRP A 114 3.68 -3.06 -0.65
CA TRP A 114 3.09 -4.38 -0.37
C TRP A 114 1.75 -4.54 -1.10
N ALA A 115 0.88 -3.52 -1.04
CA ALA A 115 -0.41 -3.53 -1.72
C ALA A 115 -0.24 -3.76 -3.24
N LEU A 116 0.67 -3.03 -3.88
CA LEU A 116 0.96 -3.20 -5.31
C LEU A 116 1.56 -4.58 -5.62
N ALA A 117 2.46 -5.09 -4.78
CA ALA A 117 3.06 -6.40 -4.95
C ALA A 117 2.01 -7.52 -4.88
N ASN A 118 1.10 -7.48 -3.90
CA ASN A 118 0.00 -8.44 -3.81
C ASN A 118 -0.96 -8.32 -5.01
N LEU A 119 -1.38 -7.09 -5.38
CA LEU A 119 -2.35 -6.88 -6.47
C LEU A 119 -1.80 -7.34 -7.83
N THR A 120 -0.56 -6.99 -8.15
CA THR A 120 0.08 -7.41 -9.40
C THR A 120 0.40 -8.91 -9.46
N SER A 121 0.45 -9.58 -8.31
CA SER A 121 0.65 -11.03 -8.23
C SER A 121 -0.67 -11.81 -8.31
N THR A 122 -1.76 -11.26 -7.78
CA THR A 122 -3.06 -11.96 -7.68
C THR A 122 -4.04 -11.63 -8.82
N ASP A 123 -3.93 -10.46 -9.44
CA ASP A 123 -4.69 -10.05 -10.62
C ASP A 123 -3.78 -9.22 -11.54
N ARG A 124 -2.86 -9.95 -12.19
CA ARG A 124 -1.76 -9.42 -12.98
C ARG A 124 -2.24 -8.55 -14.14
N ASP A 125 -3.21 -9.04 -14.91
CA ASP A 125 -3.66 -8.38 -16.14
C ASP A 125 -4.21 -6.98 -15.88
N LYS A 126 -5.01 -6.83 -14.84
CA LYS A 126 -5.63 -5.56 -14.49
C LYS A 126 -4.63 -4.62 -13.80
N TYR A 127 -3.95 -5.12 -12.77
CA TYR A 127 -3.22 -4.24 -11.88
C TYR A 127 -1.82 -3.89 -12.37
N CYS A 128 -1.17 -4.70 -13.22
CA CYS A 128 0.06 -4.27 -13.89
C CYS A 128 -0.21 -3.06 -14.81
N ALA A 129 -1.31 -3.10 -15.57
CA ALA A 129 -1.72 -1.98 -16.42
C ALA A 129 -1.95 -0.70 -15.61
N TYR A 130 -2.61 -0.78 -14.45
CA TYR A 130 -2.86 0.38 -13.60
C TYR A 130 -1.57 0.99 -13.06
N VAL A 131 -0.63 0.17 -12.56
CA VAL A 131 0.66 0.67 -12.07
C VAL A 131 1.44 1.35 -13.20
N LEU A 132 1.48 0.74 -14.39
CA LEU A 132 2.18 1.31 -15.53
C LEU A 132 1.57 2.65 -15.96
N HIS A 133 0.27 2.67 -16.25
CA HIS A 133 -0.40 3.84 -16.84
C HIS A 133 -0.57 5.01 -15.87
N GLU A 134 -0.59 4.76 -14.55
CA GLU A 134 -0.67 5.82 -13.55
C GLU A 134 0.71 6.29 -13.04
N GLY A 135 1.80 5.87 -13.69
CA GLY A 135 3.14 6.39 -13.42
C GLY A 135 3.85 5.75 -12.22
N GLY A 136 3.54 4.50 -11.90
CA GLY A 136 4.13 3.80 -10.77
C GLY A 136 5.57 3.31 -10.98
N ILE A 137 6.00 3.06 -12.24
CA ILE A 137 7.35 2.53 -12.51
C ILE A 137 8.46 3.44 -11.97
N PRO A 138 8.50 4.76 -12.26
CA PRO A 138 9.55 5.63 -11.74
C PRO A 138 9.60 5.68 -10.21
N LEU A 139 8.44 5.63 -9.55
CA LEU A 139 8.33 5.62 -8.09
C LEU A 139 8.92 4.34 -7.48
N LEU A 140 8.65 3.19 -8.10
CA LEU A 140 9.20 1.90 -7.67
C LEU A 140 10.70 1.80 -7.92
N GLN A 141 11.19 2.34 -9.05
CA GLN A 141 12.63 2.42 -9.33
C GLN A 141 13.35 3.30 -8.31
N GLN A 142 12.74 4.41 -7.90
CA GLN A 142 13.27 5.26 -6.84
C GLN A 142 13.47 4.45 -5.53
N VAL A 143 12.45 3.71 -5.09
CA VAL A 143 12.54 2.83 -3.90
C VAL A 143 13.67 1.81 -4.03
N VAL A 144 13.85 1.20 -5.21
CA VAL A 144 14.92 0.21 -5.43
C VAL A 144 16.30 0.85 -5.27
N SER A 145 16.47 2.09 -5.73
CA SER A 145 17.76 2.80 -5.73
C SER A 145 18.10 3.59 -4.47
N ASP A 146 17.11 4.03 -3.68
CA ASP A 146 17.31 4.98 -2.57
C ASP A 146 17.82 4.26 -1.31
N GLU A 147 18.94 4.69 -0.72
CA GLU A 147 19.55 4.04 0.45
C GLU A 147 18.65 3.97 1.70
N ARG A 148 17.65 4.86 1.81
CA ARG A 148 16.71 4.89 2.94
C ARG A 148 15.69 3.76 2.90
N SER A 149 15.47 3.14 1.73
CA SER A 149 14.54 2.02 1.60
C SER A 149 15.11 0.74 2.22
N SER A 150 14.30 0.04 3.01
CA SER A 150 14.69 -1.26 3.57
C SER A 150 14.78 -2.35 2.50
N ASP A 151 15.57 -3.39 2.75
CA ASP A 151 15.71 -4.55 1.85
C ASP A 151 14.36 -5.17 1.49
N LYS A 152 13.44 -5.25 2.46
CA LYS A 152 12.08 -5.75 2.26
C LYS A 152 11.31 -4.90 1.25
N MET A 153 11.42 -3.58 1.35
CA MET A 153 10.74 -2.65 0.45
C MET A 153 11.32 -2.72 -0.97
N ARG A 154 12.65 -2.81 -1.10
CA ARG A 154 13.30 -3.06 -2.39
C ARG A 154 12.85 -4.40 -3.00
N SER A 155 12.76 -5.45 -2.18
CA SER A 155 12.28 -6.76 -2.63
C SER A 155 10.84 -6.70 -3.15
N LEU A 156 9.92 -6.07 -2.40
CA LEU A 156 8.53 -5.89 -2.84
C LEU A 156 8.44 -5.03 -4.12
N ALA A 157 9.21 -3.94 -4.21
CA ALA A 157 9.23 -3.09 -5.40
C ALA A 157 9.72 -3.86 -6.64
N ASN A 158 10.76 -4.68 -6.48
CA ASN A 158 11.25 -5.54 -7.56
C ASN A 158 10.23 -6.60 -7.98
N ILE A 159 9.41 -7.13 -7.07
CA ILE A 159 8.29 -8.03 -7.43
C ILE A 159 7.31 -7.31 -8.35
N VAL A 160 6.90 -6.09 -8.01
CA VAL A 160 5.98 -5.29 -8.84
C VAL A 160 6.57 -5.03 -10.22
N LEU A 161 7.83 -4.56 -10.28
CA LEU A 161 8.51 -4.27 -11.55
C LEU A 161 8.68 -5.52 -12.42
N LYS A 162 9.00 -6.66 -11.82
CA LYS A 162 9.08 -7.94 -12.50
C LYS A 162 7.72 -8.36 -13.06
N ASN A 163 6.66 -8.29 -12.25
CA ASN A 163 5.31 -8.64 -12.67
C ASN A 163 4.86 -7.80 -13.88
N ILE A 164 5.15 -6.50 -13.88
CA ILE A 164 4.85 -5.61 -15.00
C ILE A 164 5.64 -6.00 -16.24
N THR A 165 6.95 -6.25 -16.10
CA THR A 165 7.81 -6.65 -17.23
C THR A 165 7.33 -7.95 -17.87
N GLU A 166 7.01 -8.97 -17.06
CA GLU A 166 6.48 -10.25 -17.55
C GLU A 166 5.10 -10.07 -18.21
N TRP A 167 4.25 -9.23 -17.63
CA TRP A 167 2.94 -8.91 -18.19
C TRP A 167 3.05 -8.21 -19.54
N GLU A 168 3.91 -7.19 -19.68
CA GLU A 168 4.15 -6.52 -20.97
C GLU A 168 4.66 -7.50 -22.02
N CYS A 169 5.68 -8.31 -21.70
CA CYS A 169 6.19 -9.34 -22.60
C CYS A 169 5.10 -10.30 -23.07
N SER A 170 4.18 -10.70 -22.19
CA SER A 170 3.08 -11.62 -22.52
C SER A 170 2.12 -11.06 -23.57
N LYS A 171 2.01 -9.73 -23.70
CA LYS A 171 1.15 -9.07 -24.71
C LYS A 171 1.75 -9.10 -26.11
N TYR A 172 3.06 -9.30 -26.24
CA TYR A 172 3.76 -9.31 -27.53
C TYR A 172 4.09 -10.72 -28.05
N THR A 173 3.87 -11.77 -27.24
CA THR A 173 3.93 -13.16 -27.70
C THR A 173 2.67 -13.52 -28.50
N PRO A 174 2.77 -13.79 -29.82
CA PRO A 174 1.64 -14.30 -30.57
C PRO A 174 1.22 -15.67 -30.01
N PRO A 175 -0.08 -16.02 -30.05
CA PRO A 175 -0.51 -17.36 -29.66
C PRO A 175 0.25 -18.40 -30.50
N PRO A 176 0.66 -19.54 -29.91
CA PRO A 176 1.32 -20.59 -30.65
C PRO A 176 0.45 -20.97 -31.86
N SER A 177 1.05 -20.96 -33.04
CA SER A 177 0.40 -21.41 -34.27
C SER A 177 -0.10 -22.83 -34.06
N MET A 178 -1.42 -23.02 -34.08
CA MET A 178 -2.01 -24.36 -34.15
C MET A 178 -1.62 -24.96 -35.51
N PHE A 179 -0.60 -25.81 -35.50
CA PHE A 179 -0.34 -26.79 -36.55
C PHE A 179 -0.99 -28.11 -36.16
#